data_AF-A0A1G3E6T5-F1
#
_entry.id   AF-A0A1G3E6T5-F1
#
_cell.length_a   1.000
_cell.length_b   1.000
_cell.length_c   1.000
_cell.angle_alpha   90.00
_cell.angle_beta   90.00
_cell.angle_gamma   90.00
#
_symmetry.space_group_name_H-M   'P 1'
#
loop_
_entity.id
_entity.type
_entity.pdbx_description
1 polymer ?
#
loop_
_entity_poly.entity_id
_entity_poly.type
_entity_poly.pdbx_seq_one_letter_code
_entity_poly.pdbx_strand_id
1 'polypeptide(L)'
;MAFVSYAQNFEDVTLWRALKLFGPGRYIDVGANHPARDSVTKAFYERGWRGINIEPVEHYFDALCEERADEINLCLAVAPKEGELTFYEDRETGLSTLSEEMRDIQHSTGIQFVSRTVQCRRLDSICAEHMPEDAPFHFLKIDVEGFEQQVLESMDFQRWRPWIVILESAFDKTPDWEGMLLSEGYLYAYCDGINRYYAAKEQEWLLHPLSLTPCVLDEFQLCPGHLMSSPQEDVQGLREALSQAEARSEQVELQLATLQASRSWKIVRRLAHLKHRLSHILQS
;
A
#
# COMPACT_ATOMS: atom_id res chain seq x y z
N MET A 1 0.06 2.08 -21.25
CA MET A 1 1.12 1.94 -20.22
C MET A 1 0.91 0.59 -19.56
N ALA A 2 1.98 -0.15 -19.23
CA ALA A 2 1.85 -1.49 -18.62
C ALA A 2 1.12 -1.40 -17.27
N PHE A 3 0.46 -2.49 -16.84
CA PHE A 3 -0.06 -2.58 -15.48
C PHE A 3 1.10 -2.79 -14.51
N VAL A 4 1.18 -2.01 -13.44
CA VAL A 4 2.20 -2.16 -12.40
C VAL A 4 1.50 -2.70 -11.17
N SER A 5 1.94 -3.85 -10.68
CA SER A 5 1.43 -4.46 -9.46
C SER A 5 2.21 -3.96 -8.25
N TYR A 6 1.47 -3.52 -7.25
CA TYR A 6 1.95 -3.04 -5.95
C TYR A 6 1.53 -3.99 -4.82
N ALA A 7 0.61 -4.91 -5.08
CA ALA A 7 0.04 -5.81 -4.09
C ALA A 7 0.95 -7.00 -3.78
N GLN A 8 1.00 -7.41 -2.52
CA GLN A 8 1.91 -8.45 -2.03
C GLN A 8 1.77 -9.78 -2.79
N ASN A 9 0.53 -10.18 -3.09
CA ASN A 9 0.19 -11.45 -3.71
C ASN A 9 -0.65 -11.29 -4.98
N PHE A 10 -0.40 -10.21 -5.73
CA PHE A 10 -1.02 -9.93 -7.04
C PHE A 10 -2.55 -9.83 -7.02
N GLU A 11 -3.13 -9.44 -5.88
CA GLU A 11 -4.55 -9.18 -5.71
C GLU A 11 -5.02 -8.12 -6.70
N ASP A 12 -4.21 -7.07 -6.87
CA ASP A 12 -4.48 -5.98 -7.82
C ASP A 12 -4.51 -6.46 -9.27
N VAL A 13 -3.65 -7.40 -9.68
CA VAL A 13 -3.65 -8.02 -11.01
C VAL A 13 -4.92 -8.84 -11.23
N THR A 14 -5.31 -9.65 -10.23
CA THR A 14 -6.51 -10.48 -10.27
C THR A 14 -7.77 -9.61 -10.44
N LEU A 15 -7.88 -8.55 -9.64
CA LEU A 15 -8.97 -7.58 -9.75
C LEU A 15 -8.92 -6.82 -11.08
N TRP A 16 -7.74 -6.41 -11.53
CA TRP A 16 -7.59 -5.65 -12.76
C TRP A 16 -8.04 -6.47 -13.97
N ARG A 17 -7.71 -7.77 -14.01
CA ARG A 17 -8.22 -8.68 -15.03
C ARG A 17 -9.75 -8.66 -15.10
N ALA A 18 -10.41 -8.68 -13.95
CA ALA A 18 -11.86 -8.69 -13.84
C ALA A 18 -12.52 -7.33 -14.17
N LEU A 19 -11.86 -6.22 -13.82
CA LEU A 19 -12.50 -4.89 -13.77
C LEU A 19 -12.03 -3.90 -14.85
N LYS A 20 -10.92 -4.14 -15.55
CA LYS A 20 -10.29 -3.14 -16.46
C LYS A 20 -11.19 -2.61 -17.58
N LEU A 21 -12.26 -3.32 -17.94
CA LEU A 21 -13.17 -2.94 -19.03
C LEU A 21 -14.31 -2.00 -18.60
N PHE A 22 -14.50 -1.77 -17.29
CA PHE A 22 -15.62 -0.98 -16.75
C PHE A 22 -15.29 0.52 -16.56
N GLY A 23 -14.04 0.91 -16.83
CA GLY A 23 -13.55 2.27 -16.60
C GLY A 23 -13.23 2.53 -15.12
N PRO A 24 -12.96 3.79 -14.75
CA PRO A 24 -12.73 4.16 -13.37
C PRO A 24 -13.93 3.83 -12.48
N GLY A 25 -13.65 3.17 -11.36
CA GLY A 25 -14.67 2.70 -10.43
C GLY A 25 -14.41 3.16 -9.00
N ARG A 26 -15.07 2.48 -8.07
CA ARG A 26 -15.07 2.77 -6.63
C ARG A 26 -14.77 1.52 -5.82
N TYR A 27 -13.96 1.70 -4.79
CA TYR A 27 -13.59 0.65 -3.84
C TYR A 27 -13.61 1.17 -2.39
N ILE A 28 -13.61 0.23 -1.44
CA ILE A 28 -13.29 0.51 -0.05
C ILE A 28 -12.18 -0.45 0.37
N ASP A 29 -11.18 0.10 1.03
CA ASP A 29 -9.99 -0.60 1.53
C ASP A 29 -9.99 -0.52 3.06
N VAL A 30 -10.41 -1.60 3.72
CA VAL A 30 -10.44 -1.72 5.19
C VAL A 30 -9.15 -2.38 5.64
N GLY A 31 -8.34 -1.65 6.42
CA GLY A 31 -6.94 -2.01 6.66
C GLY A 31 -6.07 -1.64 5.47
N ALA A 32 -6.14 -0.37 5.08
CA ALA A 32 -5.50 0.13 3.86
C ALA A 32 -3.97 0.17 3.95
N ASN A 33 -3.41 0.29 5.16
CA ASN A 33 -1.98 0.28 5.42
C ASN A 33 -1.23 1.29 4.51
N HIS A 34 -0.03 0.97 4.06
CA HIS A 34 0.81 1.87 3.28
C HIS A 34 0.19 2.15 1.88
N PRO A 35 0.14 3.42 1.41
CA PRO A 35 -0.50 3.80 0.14
C PRO A 35 0.09 3.14 -1.12
N ALA A 36 1.37 2.78 -1.11
CA ALA A 36 2.08 2.17 -2.24
C ALA A 36 2.71 0.79 -2.01
N ARG A 37 3.08 0.42 -0.77
CA ARG A 37 3.73 -0.87 -0.47
C ARG A 37 2.64 -1.88 -0.14
N ASP A 38 2.70 -3.05 -0.76
CA ASP A 38 1.72 -4.12 -0.60
C ASP A 38 0.27 -3.67 -0.86
N SER A 39 0.12 -2.61 -1.66
CA SER A 39 -1.16 -1.94 -1.86
C SER A 39 -1.96 -2.55 -3.00
N VAL A 40 -3.10 -3.14 -2.67
CA VAL A 40 -4.08 -3.65 -3.66
C VAL A 40 -4.70 -2.51 -4.49
N THR A 41 -4.74 -1.30 -3.94
CA THR A 41 -5.52 -0.18 -4.47
C THR A 41 -4.69 0.84 -5.26
N LYS A 42 -3.36 0.89 -5.09
CA LYS A 42 -2.49 1.88 -5.77
C LYS A 42 -2.62 1.83 -7.30
N ALA A 43 -2.61 0.63 -7.88
CA ALA A 43 -2.70 0.46 -9.33
C ALA A 43 -4.05 0.98 -9.89
N PHE A 44 -5.13 0.86 -9.11
CA PHE A 44 -6.44 1.38 -9.46
C PHE A 44 -6.48 2.91 -9.36
N TYR A 45 -5.95 3.47 -8.28
CA TYR A 45 -5.84 4.91 -8.06
C TYR A 45 -5.14 5.64 -9.22
N GLU A 46 -3.99 5.12 -9.67
CA GLU A 46 -3.23 5.63 -10.82
C GLU A 46 -4.01 5.59 -12.14
N ARG A 47 -5.07 4.78 -12.20
CA ARG A 47 -5.93 4.58 -13.37
C ARG A 47 -7.27 5.31 -13.22
N GLY A 48 -7.34 6.27 -12.29
CA GLY A 48 -8.48 7.16 -12.09
C GLY A 48 -9.58 6.62 -11.19
N TRP A 49 -9.42 5.41 -10.64
CA TRP A 49 -10.36 4.89 -9.65
C TRP A 49 -10.24 5.69 -8.36
N ARG A 50 -11.35 5.84 -7.65
CA ARG A 50 -11.37 6.58 -6.38
C ARG A 50 -12.09 5.77 -5.32
N GLY A 51 -11.48 5.64 -4.15
CA GLY A 51 -12.04 4.86 -3.05
C GLY A 51 -12.04 5.54 -1.69
N ILE A 52 -12.36 4.73 -0.69
CA ILE A 52 -12.29 5.08 0.73
C ILE A 52 -11.23 4.19 1.36
N ASN A 53 -10.21 4.79 1.97
CA ASN A 53 -9.15 4.09 2.69
C ASN A 53 -9.41 4.24 4.19
N ILE A 54 -9.46 3.12 4.92
CA ILE A 54 -9.73 3.10 6.35
C ILE A 54 -8.53 2.47 7.06
N GLU A 55 -7.85 3.28 7.87
CA GLU A 55 -6.58 2.91 8.49
C GLU A 55 -6.42 3.56 9.88
N PRO A 56 -6.43 2.79 10.99
CA PRO A 56 -6.31 3.34 12.34
C PRO A 56 -4.87 3.76 12.74
N VAL A 57 -3.85 3.29 12.03
CA VAL A 57 -2.45 3.61 12.33
C VAL A 57 -2.10 4.99 11.74
N GLU A 58 -1.73 5.92 12.63
CA GLU A 58 -1.61 7.35 12.30
C GLU A 58 -0.60 7.63 11.18
N HIS A 59 0.56 6.97 11.21
CA HIS A 59 1.59 7.19 10.19
C HIS A 59 1.21 6.64 8.80
N TYR A 60 0.42 5.56 8.73
CA TYR A 60 -0.12 5.07 7.46
C TYR A 60 -1.25 5.97 6.95
N PHE A 61 -2.13 6.42 7.84
CA PHE A 61 -3.14 7.41 7.53
C PHE A 61 -2.55 8.73 6.97
N ASP A 62 -1.48 9.25 7.60
CA ASP A 62 -0.79 10.45 7.13
C ASP A 62 -0.22 10.24 5.72
N ALA A 63 0.41 9.09 5.47
CA ALA A 63 0.94 8.73 4.15
C ALA A 63 -0.18 8.59 3.10
N LEU A 64 -1.32 8.00 3.46
CA LEU A 64 -2.50 7.93 2.60
C LEU A 64 -3.00 9.34 2.26
N CYS A 65 -3.08 10.25 3.23
CA CYS A 65 -3.48 11.63 3.00
C CYS A 65 -2.52 12.39 2.08
N GLU A 66 -1.22 12.13 2.19
CA GLU A 66 -0.20 12.75 1.34
C GLU A 66 -0.28 12.24 -0.12
N GLU A 67 -0.38 10.92 -0.31
CA GLU A 67 -0.34 10.32 -1.65
C GLU A 67 -1.70 10.25 -2.36
N ARG A 68 -2.80 10.26 -1.60
CA ARG A 68 -4.19 10.04 -2.06
C ARG A 68 -5.11 11.16 -1.59
N ALA A 69 -4.68 12.41 -1.75
CA ALA A 69 -5.38 13.61 -1.28
C ALA A 69 -6.77 13.86 -1.91
N ASP A 70 -7.07 13.22 -3.04
CA ASP A 70 -8.36 13.27 -3.73
C ASP A 70 -9.22 12.01 -3.50
N GLU A 71 -8.81 11.14 -2.57
CA GLU A 71 -9.62 10.05 -2.01
C GLU A 71 -10.10 10.40 -0.59
N ILE A 72 -11.01 9.56 -0.07
CA ILE A 72 -11.46 9.69 1.32
C ILE A 72 -10.57 8.81 2.18
N ASN A 73 -9.81 9.42 3.09
CA ASN A 73 -8.94 8.72 4.03
C ASN A 73 -9.50 8.89 5.44
N LEU A 74 -9.64 7.81 6.21
CA LEU A 74 -10.26 7.81 7.53
C LEU A 74 -9.33 7.17 8.57
N CYS A 75 -8.93 7.96 9.58
CA CYS A 75 -8.11 7.50 10.71
C CYS A 75 -8.95 6.83 11.81
N LEU A 76 -9.51 5.66 11.51
CA LEU A 76 -10.38 4.89 12.40
C LEU A 76 -10.35 3.40 12.04
N ALA A 77 -10.90 2.56 12.91
CA ALA A 77 -11.12 1.14 12.62
C ALA A 77 -12.60 0.84 12.34
N VAL A 78 -12.88 -0.29 11.70
CA VAL A 78 -14.25 -0.74 11.43
C VAL A 78 -14.68 -1.79 12.44
N ALA A 79 -15.86 -1.63 13.03
CA ALA A 79 -16.40 -2.54 14.03
C ALA A 79 -17.95 -2.61 14.00
N PRO A 80 -18.57 -3.64 14.61
CA PRO A 80 -20.03 -3.79 14.66
C PRO A 80 -20.75 -2.67 15.40
N LYS A 81 -20.05 -1.95 16.28
CA LYS A 81 -20.57 -0.86 17.10
C LYS A 81 -19.65 0.35 16.99
N GLU A 82 -20.26 1.53 16.97
CA GLU A 82 -19.53 2.79 17.03
C GLU A 82 -19.03 3.05 18.45
N GLY A 83 -17.86 3.68 18.57
CA GLY A 83 -17.25 4.01 19.86
C GLY A 83 -15.74 3.85 19.84
N GLU A 84 -15.16 3.45 20.96
CA GLU A 84 -13.73 3.28 21.13
C GLU A 84 -13.41 1.81 21.47
N LEU A 85 -12.41 1.25 20.81
CA LEU A 85 -11.87 -0.08 21.12
C LEU A 85 -10.37 -0.02 21.38
N THR A 86 -9.89 -1.01 22.12
CA THR A 86 -8.45 -1.25 22.28
C THR A 86 -7.91 -1.86 20.99
N PHE A 87 -6.90 -1.22 20.44
CA PHE A 87 -6.17 -1.63 19.25
C PHE A 87 -4.74 -1.97 19.63
N TYR A 88 -4.24 -3.07 19.07
CA TYR A 88 -2.88 -3.56 19.29
C TYR A 88 -2.06 -3.20 18.06
N GLU A 89 -1.33 -2.08 18.16
CA GLU A 89 -0.53 -1.56 17.07
C GLU A 89 0.85 -2.20 17.04
N ASP A 90 1.21 -2.77 15.90
CA ASP A 90 2.58 -3.09 15.50
C ASP A 90 3.04 -2.08 14.43
N ARG A 91 4.25 -1.54 14.59
CA ARG A 91 4.76 -0.44 13.76
C ARG A 91 5.64 -0.86 12.60
N GLU A 92 5.95 -2.16 12.48
CA GLU A 92 6.98 -2.63 11.56
C GLU A 92 6.45 -3.56 10.47
N THR A 93 5.45 -4.37 10.80
CA THR A 93 5.02 -5.52 10.00
C THR A 93 3.69 -5.32 9.29
N GLY A 94 2.87 -4.36 9.75
CA GLY A 94 1.51 -4.19 9.25
C GLY A 94 0.47 -5.10 9.92
N LEU A 95 0.90 -5.97 10.84
CA LEU A 95 0.05 -6.98 11.48
C LEU A 95 -0.71 -6.44 12.71
N SER A 96 -1.14 -5.17 12.66
CA SER A 96 -1.89 -4.56 13.76
C SER A 96 -3.33 -5.07 13.81
N THR A 97 -3.91 -5.24 15.00
CA THR A 97 -5.22 -5.91 15.12
C THR A 97 -6.12 -5.35 16.23
N LEU A 98 -7.43 -5.49 16.05
CA LEU A 98 -8.45 -5.35 17.11
C LEU A 98 -8.76 -6.68 17.81
N SER A 99 -8.27 -7.81 17.30
CA SER A 99 -8.51 -9.14 17.85
C SER A 99 -7.52 -9.47 18.95
N GLU A 100 -8.02 -9.64 20.18
CA GLU A 100 -7.18 -10.07 21.31
C GLU A 100 -6.54 -11.45 21.06
N GLU A 101 -7.28 -12.36 20.43
CA GLU A 101 -6.81 -13.70 20.07
C GLU A 101 -5.69 -13.63 19.04
N MET A 102 -5.88 -12.84 17.97
CA MET A 102 -4.84 -12.69 16.96
C MET A 102 -3.58 -12.03 17.55
N ARG A 103 -3.75 -11.01 18.40
CA ARG A 103 -2.64 -10.40 19.13
C ARG A 103 -1.87 -11.43 19.96
N ASP A 104 -2.54 -12.36 20.64
CA ASP A 104 -1.87 -13.39 21.44
C ASP A 104 -1.09 -14.38 20.55
N ILE A 105 -1.67 -14.76 19.40
CA ILE A 105 -1.01 -15.61 18.40
C ILE A 105 0.24 -14.93 17.85
N GLN A 106 0.11 -13.70 17.35
CA GLN A 106 1.20 -12.90 16.78
C GLN A 106 2.26 -12.55 17.82
N HIS A 107 1.88 -12.26 19.06
CA HIS A 107 2.84 -12.03 20.14
C HIS A 107 3.68 -13.28 20.42
N SER A 108 3.09 -14.49 20.29
CA SER A 108 3.82 -15.75 20.46
C SER A 108 4.88 -16.01 19.37
N THR A 109 4.76 -15.36 18.21
CA THR A 109 5.76 -15.44 17.12
C THR A 109 6.86 -14.37 17.24
N GLY A 110 6.77 -13.49 18.26
CA GLY A 110 7.76 -12.49 18.59
C GLY A 110 7.36 -11.04 18.27
N ILE A 111 6.18 -10.83 17.68
CA ILE A 111 5.68 -9.47 17.37
C ILE A 111 5.38 -8.72 18.66
N GLN A 112 5.74 -7.44 18.70
CA GLN A 112 5.53 -6.59 19.87
C GLN A 112 4.43 -5.58 19.57
N PHE A 113 3.49 -5.44 20.50
CA PHE A 113 2.35 -4.55 20.33
C PHE A 113 2.36 -3.40 21.33
N VAL A 114 1.89 -2.25 20.86
CA VAL A 114 1.51 -1.12 21.70
C VAL A 114 0.00 -1.02 21.72
N SER A 115 -0.60 -1.21 22.91
CA SER A 115 -2.04 -0.98 23.07
C SER A 115 -2.36 0.50 23.01
N ARG A 116 -3.31 0.87 22.16
CA ARG A 116 -3.87 2.22 22.07
C ARG A 116 -5.38 2.16 21.91
N THR A 117 -6.07 3.25 22.21
CA THR A 117 -7.50 3.39 21.94
C THR A 117 -7.67 4.04 20.56
N VAL A 118 -8.56 3.48 19.74
CA VAL A 118 -8.91 4.02 18.41
C VAL A 118 -10.41 4.20 18.29
N GLN A 119 -10.81 5.19 17.48
CA GLN A 119 -12.22 5.36 17.11
C GLN A 119 -12.65 4.23 16.18
N CYS A 120 -13.87 3.75 16.38
CA CYS A 120 -14.48 2.70 15.60
C CYS A 120 -15.82 3.16 15.03
N ARG A 121 -16.07 2.81 13.77
CA ARG A 121 -17.36 3.04 13.10
C ARG A 121 -17.85 1.77 12.40
N ARG A 122 -19.14 1.73 12.11
CA ARG A 122 -19.71 0.67 11.27
C ARG A 122 -19.42 0.93 9.79
N LEU A 123 -19.24 -0.13 9.00
CA LEU A 123 -18.97 0.02 7.58
C LEU A 123 -20.17 0.60 6.82
N ASP A 124 -21.39 0.23 7.20
CA ASP A 124 -22.62 0.78 6.61
C ASP A 124 -22.80 2.29 6.85
N SER A 125 -22.36 2.80 8.01
CA SER A 125 -22.43 4.23 8.35
C SER A 125 -21.38 5.04 7.60
N ILE A 126 -20.20 4.46 7.37
CA ILE A 126 -19.17 5.03 6.48
C ILE A 126 -19.68 5.07 5.04
N CYS A 127 -20.29 3.99 4.54
CA CYS A 127 -20.87 3.97 3.21
C CYS A 127 -21.98 5.01 3.06
N ALA A 128 -22.88 5.13 4.04
CA ALA A 128 -23.96 6.13 4.00
C ALA A 128 -23.46 7.59 3.97
N GLU A 129 -22.29 7.87 4.53
CA GLU A 129 -21.70 9.20 4.51
C GLU A 129 -20.97 9.51 3.20
N HIS A 130 -20.30 8.52 2.61
CA HIS A 130 -19.27 8.75 1.59
C HIS A 130 -19.56 8.10 0.24
N MET A 131 -20.38 7.05 0.20
CA MET A 131 -20.68 6.32 -1.03
C MET A 131 -21.99 6.82 -1.67
N PRO A 132 -22.00 7.06 -2.99
CA PRO A 132 -23.24 7.32 -3.70
C PRO A 132 -24.05 6.02 -3.88
N GLU A 133 -25.32 6.04 -3.47
CA GLU A 133 -26.23 4.88 -3.55
C GLU A 133 -26.48 4.40 -4.98
N ASP A 134 -26.61 5.33 -5.94
CA ASP A 134 -27.01 5.03 -7.31
C ASP A 134 -25.86 4.59 -8.23
N ALA A 135 -24.69 4.31 -7.67
CA ALA A 135 -23.49 4.17 -8.46
C ALA A 135 -22.70 2.89 -8.10
N PRO A 136 -22.11 2.17 -9.08
CA PRO A 136 -21.50 0.87 -8.83
C PRO A 136 -20.39 0.86 -7.77
N PHE A 137 -20.50 -0.03 -6.78
CA PHE A 137 -19.45 -0.35 -5.83
C PHE A 137 -18.72 -1.59 -6.33
N HIS A 138 -17.46 -1.46 -6.73
CA HIS A 138 -16.80 -2.51 -7.53
C HIS A 138 -16.10 -3.53 -6.65
N PHE A 139 -15.32 -3.12 -5.65
CA PHE A 139 -14.73 -4.07 -4.72
C PHE A 139 -14.55 -3.54 -3.31
N LEU A 140 -14.70 -4.44 -2.34
CA LEU A 140 -14.42 -4.24 -0.93
C LEU A 140 -13.25 -5.15 -0.54
N LYS A 141 -12.13 -4.57 -0.09
CA LYS A 141 -10.99 -5.31 0.47
C LYS A 141 -11.04 -5.18 1.99
N ILE A 142 -10.93 -6.30 2.70
CA ILE A 142 -10.91 -6.38 4.16
C ILE A 142 -9.70 -7.19 4.59
N ASP A 143 -8.85 -6.57 5.38
CA ASP A 143 -7.60 -7.15 5.85
C ASP A 143 -7.28 -6.49 7.18
N VAL A 144 -7.76 -7.10 8.25
CA VAL A 144 -7.79 -6.49 9.60
C VAL A 144 -7.26 -7.46 10.65
N GLU A 145 -6.48 -8.45 10.21
CA GLU A 145 -5.72 -9.37 11.04
C GLU A 145 -6.59 -10.09 12.06
N GLY A 146 -7.56 -10.88 11.58
CA GLY A 146 -8.41 -11.72 12.43
C GLY A 146 -9.64 -11.02 13.00
N PHE A 147 -10.02 -9.87 12.46
CA PHE A 147 -11.23 -9.12 12.83
C PHE A 147 -12.25 -9.01 11.68
N GLU A 148 -12.10 -9.85 10.64
CA GLU A 148 -12.86 -9.78 9.39
C GLU A 148 -14.36 -10.03 9.61
N GLN A 149 -14.70 -10.97 10.49
CA GLN A 149 -16.10 -11.30 10.81
C GLN A 149 -16.84 -10.07 11.34
N GLN A 150 -16.22 -9.34 12.26
CA GLN A 150 -16.78 -8.17 12.91
C GLN A 150 -16.92 -7.00 11.94
N VAL A 151 -16.02 -6.89 10.95
CA VAL A 151 -16.18 -5.94 9.84
C VAL A 151 -17.41 -6.30 9.00
N LEU A 152 -17.58 -7.58 8.64
CA LEU A 152 -18.74 -8.06 7.89
C LEU A 152 -20.07 -7.83 8.62
N GLU A 153 -20.13 -8.04 9.94
CA GLU A 153 -21.30 -7.76 10.79
C GLU A 153 -21.72 -6.27 10.79
N SER A 154 -20.81 -5.38 10.39
CA SER A 154 -21.05 -3.93 10.36
C SER A 154 -21.56 -3.40 9.01
N MET A 155 -21.72 -4.28 8.02
CA MET A 155 -22.10 -3.93 6.66
C MET A 155 -23.56 -4.31 6.34
N ASP A 156 -24.24 -3.49 5.55
CA ASP A 156 -25.53 -3.80 4.94
C ASP A 156 -25.31 -4.15 3.47
N PHE A 157 -25.13 -5.44 3.19
CA PHE A 157 -24.88 -5.95 1.83
C PHE A 157 -26.11 -5.89 0.91
N GLN A 158 -27.30 -5.57 1.42
CA GLN A 158 -28.49 -5.36 0.60
C GLN A 158 -28.55 -3.92 0.09
N ARG A 159 -28.07 -2.96 0.88
CA ARG A 159 -28.00 -1.55 0.50
C ARG A 159 -26.71 -1.20 -0.22
N TRP A 160 -25.56 -1.61 0.31
CA TRP A 160 -24.24 -1.31 -0.22
C TRP A 160 -23.63 -2.57 -0.82
N ARG A 161 -23.63 -2.65 -2.15
CA ARG A 161 -23.44 -3.92 -2.85
C ARG A 161 -22.12 -3.95 -3.65
N PRO A 162 -20.98 -4.28 -3.03
CA PRO A 162 -19.74 -4.46 -3.77
C PRO A 162 -19.87 -5.64 -4.74
N TRP A 163 -19.40 -5.47 -5.97
CA TRP A 163 -19.40 -6.57 -6.94
C TRP A 163 -18.46 -7.70 -6.52
N ILE A 164 -17.32 -7.34 -5.91
CA ILE A 164 -16.28 -8.25 -5.44
C ILE A 164 -16.01 -7.98 -3.97
N VAL A 165 -15.90 -9.02 -3.14
CA VAL A 165 -15.38 -8.91 -1.78
C VAL A 165 -14.13 -9.77 -1.67
N ILE A 166 -13.07 -9.19 -1.12
CA ILE A 166 -11.77 -9.82 -0.93
C ILE A 166 -11.46 -9.74 0.55
N LEU A 167 -11.17 -10.88 1.16
CA LEU A 167 -10.85 -10.94 2.59
C LEU A 167 -9.60 -11.76 2.82
N GLU A 168 -8.77 -11.28 3.72
CA GLU A 168 -7.66 -12.07 4.23
C GLU A 168 -8.21 -13.30 4.97
N SER A 169 -7.56 -14.44 4.77
CA SER A 169 -7.96 -15.69 5.40
C SER A 169 -6.85 -16.72 5.40
N ALA A 170 -6.71 -17.44 6.52
CA ALA A 170 -5.84 -18.60 6.58
C ALA A 170 -6.17 -19.62 5.45
N PHE A 171 -5.15 -19.99 4.67
CA PHE A 171 -5.31 -20.85 3.51
C PHE A 171 -5.68 -22.30 3.83
N ASP A 172 -5.38 -22.76 5.05
CA ASP A 172 -5.45 -24.16 5.47
C ASP A 172 -6.83 -24.56 6.02
N LYS A 173 -7.72 -23.60 6.25
CA LYS A 173 -9.08 -23.85 6.77
C LYS A 173 -10.10 -22.94 6.13
N THR A 174 -11.35 -23.39 6.05
CA THR A 174 -12.50 -22.51 5.76
C THR A 174 -12.70 -21.54 6.93
N PRO A 175 -12.94 -20.25 6.69
CA PRO A 175 -13.09 -19.29 7.76
C PRO A 175 -14.52 -19.30 8.31
N ASP A 176 -14.68 -19.04 9.61
CA ASP A 176 -15.98 -19.09 10.26
C ASP A 176 -16.96 -18.03 9.71
N TRP A 177 -16.43 -16.93 9.18
CA TRP A 177 -17.23 -15.85 8.59
C TRP A 177 -17.77 -16.15 7.18
N GLU A 178 -17.29 -17.19 6.48
CA GLU A 178 -17.69 -17.44 5.08
C GLU A 178 -19.19 -17.63 4.93
N GLY A 179 -19.82 -18.33 5.88
CA GLY A 179 -21.26 -18.57 5.87
C GLY A 179 -22.08 -17.27 5.82
N MET A 180 -21.58 -16.18 6.41
CA MET A 180 -22.27 -14.89 6.39
C MET A 180 -22.33 -14.30 4.98
N LEU A 181 -21.20 -14.22 4.28
CA LEU A 181 -21.16 -13.70 2.92
C LEU A 181 -22.00 -14.55 1.95
N LEU A 182 -21.92 -15.87 2.06
CA LEU A 182 -22.74 -16.77 1.25
C LEU A 182 -24.24 -16.55 1.50
N SER A 183 -24.64 -16.30 2.75
CA SER A 183 -26.04 -16.00 3.09
C SER A 183 -26.52 -14.65 2.54
N GLU A 184 -25.61 -13.69 2.36
CA GLU A 184 -25.87 -12.39 1.71
C GLU A 184 -25.85 -12.48 0.17
N GLY A 185 -25.77 -13.69 -0.39
CA GLY A 185 -25.83 -13.94 -1.83
C GLY A 185 -24.53 -13.63 -2.56
N TYR A 186 -23.39 -13.75 -1.88
CA TYR A 186 -22.08 -13.82 -2.53
C TYR A 186 -21.74 -15.27 -2.93
N LEU A 187 -20.97 -15.41 -3.99
CA LEU A 187 -20.50 -16.68 -4.54
C LEU A 187 -18.98 -16.73 -4.41
N TYR A 188 -18.46 -17.83 -3.86
CA TYR A 188 -17.02 -18.06 -3.75
C TYR A 188 -16.38 -18.27 -5.12
N ALA A 189 -15.28 -17.57 -5.39
CA ALA A 189 -14.53 -17.68 -6.64
C ALA A 189 -13.20 -18.44 -6.45
N TYR A 190 -12.39 -18.03 -5.47
CA TYR A 190 -10.99 -18.42 -5.41
C TYR A 190 -10.34 -18.13 -4.05
N CYS A 191 -9.25 -18.83 -3.74
CA CYS A 191 -8.33 -18.54 -2.65
C CYS A 191 -6.90 -18.54 -3.20
N ASP A 192 -6.17 -17.43 -3.04
CA ASP A 192 -4.81 -17.26 -3.57
C ASP A 192 -3.71 -17.70 -2.59
N GLY A 193 -4.11 -18.28 -1.45
CA GLY A 193 -3.22 -18.68 -0.36
C GLY A 193 -3.08 -17.63 0.75
N ILE A 194 -3.61 -16.42 0.55
CA ILE A 194 -3.68 -15.35 1.56
C ILE A 194 -5.10 -14.79 1.62
N ASN A 195 -5.70 -14.53 0.46
CA ASN A 195 -6.98 -13.90 0.31
C ASN A 195 -8.00 -14.82 -0.34
N ARG A 196 -9.26 -14.65 0.07
CA ARG A 196 -10.44 -15.28 -0.54
C ARG A 196 -11.26 -14.26 -1.30
N TYR A 197 -11.71 -14.64 -2.49
CA TYR A 197 -12.45 -13.79 -3.41
C TYR A 197 -13.88 -14.29 -3.56
N TYR A 198 -14.82 -13.34 -3.47
CA TYR A 198 -16.24 -13.59 -3.64
C TYR A 198 -16.82 -12.59 -4.63
N ALA A 199 -17.79 -13.01 -5.43
CA ALA A 199 -18.54 -12.13 -6.32
C ALA A 199 -20.01 -12.08 -5.91
N ALA A 200 -20.65 -10.92 -5.99
CA ALA A 200 -22.08 -10.81 -5.79
C ALA A 200 -22.81 -11.67 -6.83
N LYS A 201 -23.89 -12.37 -6.45
CA LYS A 201 -24.59 -13.31 -7.34
C LYS A 201 -25.04 -12.70 -8.66
N GLU A 202 -25.48 -11.45 -8.66
CA GLU A 202 -25.85 -10.69 -9.86
C GLU A 202 -24.66 -10.37 -10.79
N GLN A 203 -23.43 -10.53 -10.30
CA GLN A 203 -22.17 -10.42 -11.03
C GLN A 203 -21.47 -11.78 -11.17
N GLU A 204 -22.20 -12.90 -11.21
CA GLU A 204 -21.65 -14.27 -11.30
C GLU A 204 -20.61 -14.45 -12.43
N TRP A 205 -20.71 -13.68 -13.51
CA TRP A 205 -19.74 -13.69 -14.60
C TRP A 205 -18.31 -13.31 -14.15
N LEU A 206 -18.14 -12.61 -13.03
CA LEU A 206 -16.85 -12.30 -12.40
C LEU A 206 -16.14 -13.54 -11.81
N LEU A 207 -16.86 -14.63 -11.55
CA LEU A 207 -16.25 -15.83 -10.95
C LEU A 207 -15.13 -16.39 -11.82
N HIS A 208 -15.30 -16.40 -13.14
CA HIS A 208 -14.30 -16.94 -14.06
C HIS A 208 -12.98 -16.15 -14.09
N PRO A 209 -12.96 -14.82 -14.30
CA PRO A 209 -11.71 -14.06 -14.25
C PRO A 209 -11.05 -14.06 -12.86
N LEU A 210 -11.84 -14.15 -11.78
CA LEU A 210 -11.32 -14.24 -10.41
C LEU A 210 -10.76 -15.62 -10.04
N SER A 211 -11.25 -16.70 -10.64
CA SER A 211 -10.78 -18.08 -10.36
C SER A 211 -9.43 -18.44 -10.96
N LEU A 212 -8.81 -17.51 -11.70
CA LEU A 212 -7.55 -17.73 -12.38
C LEU A 212 -6.42 -17.05 -11.63
N THR A 213 -5.30 -17.75 -11.43
CA THR A 213 -4.11 -17.13 -10.87
C THR A 213 -3.51 -16.12 -11.83
N PRO A 214 -2.90 -15.02 -11.33
CA PRO A 214 -2.07 -14.13 -12.14
C PRO A 214 -1.04 -14.91 -12.96
N CYS A 215 -0.93 -14.57 -14.24
CA CYS A 215 -0.11 -15.29 -15.19
C CYS A 215 0.46 -14.36 -16.28
N VAL A 216 1.26 -14.92 -17.19
CA VAL A 216 1.91 -14.17 -18.27
C VAL A 216 0.95 -13.43 -19.19
N LEU A 217 -0.32 -13.85 -19.25
CA LEU A 217 -1.35 -13.20 -20.08
C LEU A 217 -1.88 -11.89 -19.46
N ASP A 218 -1.54 -11.60 -18.21
CA ASP A 218 -1.93 -10.36 -17.54
C ASP A 218 -0.98 -9.19 -17.84
N GLU A 219 0.20 -9.48 -18.43
CA GLU A 219 1.15 -8.48 -18.94
C GLU A 219 1.52 -7.38 -17.93
N PHE A 220 1.56 -7.72 -16.63
CA PHE A 220 1.92 -6.79 -15.57
C PHE A 220 3.43 -6.74 -15.32
N GLN A 221 3.86 -5.65 -14.68
CA GLN A 221 5.21 -5.44 -14.15
C GLN A 221 5.11 -5.31 -12.64
N LEU A 222 6.17 -5.67 -11.92
CA LEU A 222 6.26 -5.42 -10.49
C LEU A 222 6.70 -3.97 -10.26
N CYS A 223 6.19 -3.35 -9.20
CA CYS A 223 6.73 -2.07 -8.75
C CYS A 223 8.21 -2.23 -8.32
N PRO A 224 9.01 -1.15 -8.38
CA PRO A 224 10.34 -1.15 -7.79
C PRO A 224 10.30 -1.57 -6.32
N GLY A 225 11.26 -2.41 -5.90
CA GLY A 225 11.34 -2.93 -4.52
C GLY A 225 10.31 -4.00 -4.14
N HIS A 226 9.47 -4.48 -5.07
CA HIS A 226 8.51 -5.55 -4.80
C HIS A 226 9.19 -6.82 -4.28
N LEU A 227 8.63 -7.49 -3.27
CA LEU A 227 9.24 -8.66 -2.62
C LEU A 227 9.53 -9.82 -3.58
N MET A 228 8.67 -10.00 -4.60
CA MET A 228 8.84 -11.01 -5.64
C MET A 228 9.70 -10.57 -6.85
N SER A 229 10.33 -9.40 -6.81
CA SER A 229 11.22 -8.93 -7.87
C SER A 229 12.63 -9.55 -7.76
N SER A 230 13.31 -9.72 -8.90
CA SER A 230 14.69 -10.20 -8.95
C SER A 230 15.52 -9.34 -9.93
N PRO A 231 16.71 -8.83 -9.52
CA PRO A 231 17.23 -8.90 -8.15
C PRO A 231 16.34 -8.11 -7.20
N GLN A 232 16.14 -8.61 -5.97
CA GLN A 232 15.61 -7.75 -4.91
C GLN A 232 16.57 -6.58 -4.79
N GLU A 233 16.04 -5.35 -4.78
CA GLU A 233 16.90 -4.18 -4.59
C GLU A 233 17.73 -4.40 -3.32
N ASP A 234 19.05 -4.47 -3.48
CA ASP A 234 19.97 -4.54 -2.36
C ASP A 234 20.03 -3.15 -1.72
N VAL A 235 18.95 -2.80 -1.02
CA VAL A 235 18.81 -1.50 -0.35
C VAL A 235 19.98 -1.28 0.61
N GLN A 236 20.49 -2.35 1.21
CA GLN A 236 21.66 -2.32 2.07
C GLN A 236 22.94 -2.00 1.28
N GLY A 237 23.20 -2.72 0.18
CA GLY A 237 24.34 -2.45 -0.70
C GLY A 237 24.26 -1.08 -1.39
N LEU A 238 23.06 -0.59 -1.71
CA LEU A 238 22.83 0.75 -2.25
C LEU A 238 23.12 1.83 -1.18
N ARG A 239 22.69 1.62 0.07
CA ARG A 239 23.01 2.51 1.20
C ARG A 239 24.51 2.54 1.49
N GLU A 240 25.16 1.38 1.47
CA GLU A 240 26.61 1.27 1.65
C GLU A 240 27.37 1.95 0.50
N ALA A 241 26.93 1.76 -0.75
CA ALA A 241 27.51 2.42 -1.91
C ALA A 241 27.32 3.94 -1.85
N LEU A 242 26.15 4.43 -1.43
CA LEU A 242 25.87 5.85 -1.25
C LEU A 242 26.76 6.45 -0.16
N SER A 243 26.83 5.82 1.02
CA SER A 243 27.68 6.27 2.12
C SER A 243 29.17 6.29 1.73
N GLN A 244 29.63 5.28 0.99
CA GLN A 244 30.99 5.29 0.44
C GLN A 244 31.22 6.42 -0.58
N ALA A 245 30.23 6.71 -1.43
CA ALA A 245 30.33 7.80 -2.39
C ALA A 245 30.36 9.17 -1.70
N GLU A 246 29.54 9.38 -0.67
CA GLU A 246 29.53 10.59 0.17
C GLU A 246 30.89 10.77 0.87
N ALA A 247 31.41 9.73 1.53
CA ALA A 247 32.71 9.78 2.20
C ALA A 247 33.86 10.10 1.21
N ARG A 248 33.81 9.55 -0.01
CA ARG A 248 34.79 9.88 -1.07
C ARG A 248 34.65 11.34 -1.51
N SER A 249 33.42 11.84 -1.65
CA SER A 249 33.16 13.25 -2.01
C SER A 249 33.76 14.19 -0.97
N GLU A 250 33.48 13.97 0.32
CA GLU A 250 34.04 14.76 1.41
C GLU A 250 35.57 14.73 1.43
N GLN A 251 36.18 13.56 1.19
CA GLN A 251 37.63 13.43 1.15
C GLN A 251 38.24 14.22 -0.01
N VAL A 252 37.60 14.20 -1.19
CA VAL A 252 38.03 14.98 -2.36
C VAL A 252 37.89 16.47 -2.09
N GLU A 253 36.81 16.92 -1.46
CA GLU A 253 36.61 18.31 -1.08
C GLU A 253 37.67 18.79 -0.08
N LEU A 254 37.99 17.98 0.93
CA LEU A 254 39.07 18.27 1.89
C LEU A 254 40.44 18.35 1.21
N GLN A 255 40.74 17.43 0.30
CA GLN A 255 41.99 17.46 -0.47
C GLN A 255 42.07 18.69 -1.37
N LEU A 256 40.96 19.04 -2.04
CA LEU A 256 40.88 20.24 -2.87
C LEU A 256 41.07 21.50 -2.02
N ALA A 257 40.41 21.61 -0.87
CA ALA A 257 40.57 22.73 0.05
C ALA A 257 42.03 22.85 0.54
N THR A 258 42.67 21.72 0.86
CA THR A 258 44.07 21.67 1.29
C THR A 258 45.02 22.11 0.17
N LEU A 259 44.82 21.61 -1.05
CA LEU A 259 45.57 22.03 -2.23
C LEU A 259 45.37 23.52 -2.50
N GLN A 260 44.14 24.02 -2.42
CA GLN A 260 43.82 25.43 -2.63
C GLN A 260 44.46 26.34 -1.57
N ALA A 261 44.56 25.88 -0.33
CA ALA A 261 45.21 26.59 0.77
C ALA A 261 46.75 26.59 0.66
N SER A 262 47.32 25.65 -0.10
CA SER A 262 48.77 25.47 -0.25
C SER A 262 49.48 26.68 -0.86
N ARG A 263 50.76 26.87 -0.49
CA ARG A 263 51.59 27.97 -0.99
C ARG A 263 51.87 27.84 -2.49
N SER A 264 52.09 26.62 -2.97
CA SER A 264 52.30 26.30 -4.38
C SER A 264 51.08 26.68 -5.22
N TRP A 265 49.87 26.36 -4.79
CA TRP A 265 48.65 26.75 -5.50
C TRP A 265 48.43 28.26 -5.54
N LYS A 266 48.72 28.97 -4.43
CA LYS A 266 48.68 30.44 -4.39
C LYS A 266 49.67 31.08 -5.38
N ILE A 267 50.85 30.48 -5.55
CA ILE A 267 51.86 30.92 -6.54
C ILE A 267 51.36 30.67 -7.97
N VAL A 268 50.89 29.45 -8.25
CA VAL A 268 50.34 29.08 -9.58
C VAL A 268 49.17 30.00 -9.96
N ARG A 269 48.25 30.29 -9.03
CA ARG A 269 47.11 31.19 -9.24
C ARG A 269 47.55 32.63 -9.55
N ARG A 270 48.57 33.12 -8.85
CA ARG A 270 49.16 34.46 -9.12
C ARG A 270 49.83 34.53 -10.49
N LEU A 271 50.59 33.50 -10.87
CA LEU A 271 51.23 33.41 -12.19
C LEU A 271 50.19 33.33 -13.32
N ALA A 272 49.12 32.55 -13.13
CA ALA A 272 48.02 32.47 -14.08
C ALA A 272 47.30 33.82 -14.28
N HIS A 273 47.03 34.55 -13.19
CA HIS A 273 46.48 35.91 -13.26
C HIS A 273 47.41 36.90 -13.98
N LEU A 274 48.74 36.80 -13.76
CA LEU A 274 49.72 37.63 -14.44
C LEU A 274 49.72 37.35 -15.95
N LYS A 275 49.71 36.07 -16.33
CA LYS A 275 49.64 35.63 -17.74
C LYS A 275 48.37 36.13 -18.43
N HIS A 276 47.23 36.07 -17.75
CA HIS A 276 45.94 36.56 -18.28
C HIS A 276 45.90 38.10 -18.41
N ARG A 277 46.56 38.85 -17.53
CA ARG A 277 46.70 40.31 -17.69
C ARG A 277 47.64 40.66 -18.84
N LEU A 278 48.75 39.94 -18.98
CA LEU A 278 49.70 40.13 -20.08
C LEU A 278 49.07 39.81 -21.44
N SER A 279 48.23 38.77 -21.54
CA SER A 279 47.52 38.46 -22.79
C SER A 279 46.47 39.52 -23.17
N HIS A 280 45.83 40.17 -22.20
CA HIS A 280 44.92 41.30 -22.46
C HIS A 280 45.66 42.56 -22.93
N ILE A 281 46.84 42.84 -22.38
CA ILE A 281 47.68 43.99 -22.78
C ILE A 281 48.27 43.79 -24.18
N LEU A 282 48.48 42.54 -24.61
CA LEU A 282 48.99 42.21 -25.94
C LEU A 282 47.90 42.12 -27.02
N GLN A 283 46.61 42.25 -26.65
CA GLN A 283 45.46 42.27 -27.57
C GLN A 283 44.75 43.63 -27.65
N SER A 284 45.24 44.65 -26.93
CA SER A 284 44.82 46.05 -27.01
C SER A 284 45.89 46.90 -27.69
#